data_AF-A0A7C2UXW0-F1
#
_entry.id   AF-A0A7C2UXW0-F1
#
_cell.length_a   1.000
_cell.length_b   1.000
_cell.length_c   1.000
_cell.angle_alpha   90.00
_cell.angle_beta   90.00
_cell.angle_gamma   90.00
#
_symmetry.space_group_name_H-M   'P 1'
#
loop_
_entity.id
_entity.type
_entity.pdbx_description
1 polymer ?
#
loop_
_entity_poly.entity_id
_entity_poly.type
_entity_poly.pdbx_seq_one_letter_code
_entity_poly.pdbx_strand_id
1 'polypeptide(L)'
;MEELIYRIPRELTSLILELANIAKALAPEYARSTYGEPNTGLTPWDIYGRDDAERALAMARRAVDITNTILKSLGINVTGP
;
A
#
# COMPACT_ATOMS: atom_id res chain seq x y z
N MET A 1 -5.03 -14.94 2.57
CA MET A 1 -5.88 -13.76 2.86
C MET A 1 -7.30 -14.19 3.19
N GLU A 2 -7.87 -15.15 2.45
CA GLU A 2 -9.24 -15.66 2.66
C GLU A 2 -9.51 -16.16 4.09
N GLU A 3 -8.58 -16.88 4.74
CA GLU A 3 -8.77 -17.34 6.12
C GLU A 3 -8.88 -16.22 7.18
N LEU A 4 -8.33 -15.04 6.91
CA LEU A 4 -8.29 -13.96 7.90
C LEU A 4 -9.57 -13.12 7.90
N ILE A 5 -10.34 -13.13 6.80
CA ILE A 5 -11.53 -12.29 6.60
C ILE A 5 -12.61 -12.58 7.64
N TYR A 6 -12.76 -13.84 8.05
CA TYR A 6 -13.76 -14.26 9.03
C TYR A 6 -13.44 -13.80 10.47
N ARG A 7 -12.22 -13.38 10.74
CA ARG A 7 -11.76 -12.91 12.05
C ARG A 7 -11.78 -11.39 12.18
N ILE A 8 -12.20 -10.70 11.13
CA ILE A 8 -12.22 -9.24 11.02
C ILE A 8 -13.68 -8.76 11.17
N PRO A 9 -13.94 -7.66 11.92
CA PRO A 9 -15.25 -7.03 11.93
C PRO A 9 -15.72 -6.70 10.52
N ARG A 10 -16.97 -7.06 10.18
CA ARG A 10 -17.50 -6.89 8.81
C ARG A 10 -17.40 -5.46 8.30
N GLU A 11 -17.53 -4.48 9.19
CA GLU A 11 -17.39 -3.06 8.85
C GLU A 11 -15.98 -2.69 8.34
N LEU A 12 -14.95 -3.46 8.71
CA LEU A 12 -13.54 -3.20 8.37
C LEU A 12 -13.03 -4.04 7.19
N THR A 13 -13.81 -5.03 6.72
CA THR A 13 -13.36 -5.96 5.68
C THR A 13 -12.98 -5.24 4.39
N SER A 14 -13.77 -4.26 3.94
CA SER A 14 -13.49 -3.50 2.72
C SER A 14 -12.17 -2.72 2.82
N LEU A 15 -11.95 -2.07 3.96
CA LEU A 15 -10.73 -1.31 4.24
C LEU A 15 -9.49 -2.21 4.27
N ILE A 16 -9.59 -3.39 4.88
CA ILE A 16 -8.46 -4.34 4.93
C ILE A 16 -8.14 -4.90 3.54
N LEU A 17 -9.15 -5.20 2.74
CA LEU A 17 -8.94 -5.64 1.35
C LEU A 17 -8.30 -4.53 0.49
N GLU A 18 -8.73 -3.28 0.67
CA GLU A 18 -8.13 -2.14 0.00
C GLU A 18 -6.66 -1.97 0.40
N LEU A 19 -6.34 -2.01 1.69
CA LEU A 19 -4.97 -1.93 2.21
C LEU A 19 -4.09 -3.07 1.66
N ALA A 20 -4.62 -4.29 1.62
CA ALA A 20 -3.95 -5.44 1.04
C ALA A 20 -3.63 -5.26 -0.46
N ASN A 21 -4.56 -4.71 -1.22
CA ASN A 21 -4.36 -4.42 -2.63
C ASN A 21 -3.30 -3.34 -2.85
N ILE A 22 -3.29 -2.29 -2.03
CA ILE A 22 -2.25 -1.26 -2.05
C ILE A 22 -0.88 -1.88 -1.77
N ALA A 23 -0.76 -2.68 -0.70
CA ALA A 23 0.49 -3.34 -0.33
C ALA A 23 0.99 -4.27 -1.46
N LYS A 24 0.09 -5.05 -2.06
CA LYS A 24 0.43 -5.93 -3.19
C LYS A 24 0.93 -5.15 -4.41
N ALA A 25 0.33 -4.00 -4.71
CA ALA A 25 0.71 -3.18 -5.84
C ALA A 25 2.03 -2.43 -5.62
N LEU A 26 2.33 -1.97 -4.40
CA LEU A 26 3.58 -1.24 -4.09
C LEU A 26 4.76 -2.16 -3.75
N ALA A 27 4.52 -3.38 -3.29
CA ALA A 27 5.58 -4.33 -2.90
C ALA A 27 6.67 -4.55 -3.98
N PRO A 28 6.36 -4.81 -5.27
CA PRO A 28 7.39 -5.01 -6.28
C PRO A 28 8.16 -3.73 -6.63
N GLU A 29 7.60 -2.56 -6.32
CA GLU A 29 8.15 -1.28 -6.75
C GLU A 29 9.39 -0.87 -5.95
N TYR A 30 9.58 -1.37 -4.72
CA TYR A 30 10.76 -1.06 -3.89
C TYR A 30 12.09 -1.34 -4.62
N ALA A 31 12.22 -2.51 -5.23
CA ALA A 31 13.44 -2.89 -5.94
C ALA A 31 13.54 -2.16 -7.29
N ARG A 32 12.42 -2.05 -8.01
CA ARG A 32 12.35 -1.43 -9.34
C ARG A 32 12.64 0.07 -9.29
N SER A 33 12.13 0.78 -8.29
CA SER A 33 12.40 2.21 -8.11
C SER A 33 13.85 2.51 -7.71
N THR A 34 14.56 1.52 -7.18
CA THR A 34 15.96 1.67 -6.74
C THR A 34 16.95 1.24 -7.82
N TYR A 35 16.66 0.13 -8.51
CA TYR A 35 17.60 -0.53 -9.41
C TYR A 35 17.11 -0.65 -10.86
N GLY A 36 15.88 -0.24 -11.15
CA GLY A 36 15.26 -0.44 -12.46
C GLY A 36 14.89 -1.90 -12.68
N GLU A 37 15.01 -2.36 -13.92
CA GLU A 37 14.84 -3.76 -14.30
C GLU A 37 16.16 -4.31 -14.85
N PRO A 38 17.04 -4.86 -14.00
CA PRO A 38 18.39 -5.27 -14.39
C PRO A 38 18.42 -6.29 -15.54
N ASN A 39 17.43 -7.18 -15.59
CA ASN A 39 17.33 -8.22 -16.62
C ASN A 39 17.01 -7.66 -18.01
N THR A 40 16.43 -6.47 -18.10
CA THR A 40 16.06 -5.79 -19.36
C THR A 40 16.93 -4.57 -19.65
N GLY A 41 17.82 -4.20 -18.71
CA GLY A 41 18.72 -3.06 -18.85
C GLY A 41 18.05 -1.70 -18.69
N LEU A 42 16.80 -1.66 -18.20
CA LEU A 42 16.05 -0.41 -17.98
C LEU A 42 16.38 0.20 -16.63
N THR A 43 16.68 1.50 -16.59
CA THR A 43 16.89 2.24 -15.34
C THR A 43 15.56 2.69 -14.73
N PRO A 44 15.51 3.10 -13.45
CA PRO A 44 14.31 3.71 -12.86
C PRO A 44 13.74 4.86 -13.70
N TRP A 45 14.58 5.64 -14.38
CA TRP A 45 14.15 6.75 -15.23
C TRP A 45 13.48 6.32 -16.53
N ASP A 46 13.75 5.10 -17.00
CA ASP A 46 13.13 4.56 -18.21
C ASP A 46 11.76 3.94 -17.92
N ILE A 47 11.52 3.51 -16.69
CA ILE A 47 10.31 2.77 -16.28
C ILE A 47 9.28 3.62 -15.54
N TYR A 48 9.65 4.77 -14.98
CA TYR A 48 8.74 5.62 -14.22
C TYR A 48 8.67 7.05 -14.72
N GLY A 49 7.45 7.55 -14.82
CA GLY A 49 7.15 8.96 -15.02
C GLY A 49 6.61 9.63 -13.76
N ARG A 50 6.25 10.91 -13.92
CA ARG A 50 5.59 11.70 -12.88
C ARG A 50 4.29 11.03 -12.39
N ASP A 51 3.48 10.54 -13.31
CA ASP A 51 2.18 9.95 -12.96
C ASP A 51 2.33 8.68 -12.11
N ASP A 52 3.39 7.90 -12.32
CA ASP A 52 3.70 6.74 -11.47
C ASP A 52 4.01 7.17 -10.04
N ALA A 53 4.83 8.21 -9.88
CA ALA A 53 5.16 8.76 -8.57
C ALA A 53 3.94 9.33 -7.86
N GLU A 54 3.06 10.05 -8.58
CA GLU A 54 1.82 10.59 -8.03
C GLU A 54 0.86 9.47 -7.60
N ARG A 55 0.72 8.41 -8.39
CA ARG A 55 -0.09 7.22 -8.02
C ARG A 55 0.47 6.53 -6.78
N ALA A 56 1.77 6.29 -6.73
CA ALA A 56 2.42 5.64 -5.59
C ALA A 56 2.24 6.46 -4.30
N LEU A 57 2.39 7.79 -4.38
CA LEU A 57 2.17 8.69 -3.26
C LEU A 57 0.71 8.69 -2.79
N ALA A 58 -0.25 8.71 -3.72
CA ALA A 58 -1.67 8.64 -3.38
C ALA A 58 -2.02 7.32 -2.67
N MET A 59 -1.49 6.20 -3.16
CA MET A 59 -1.65 4.89 -2.53
C MET A 59 -1.03 4.85 -1.12
N ALA A 60 0.16 5.40 -0.93
CA ALA A 60 0.83 5.45 0.36
C ALA A 60 0.02 6.26 1.39
N ARG A 61 -0.48 7.45 1.00
CA ARG A 61 -1.36 8.28 1.84
C ARG A 61 -2.63 7.51 2.21
N ARG A 62 -3.27 6.89 1.23
CA ARG A 62 -4.49 6.10 1.44
C ARG A 62 -4.25 4.92 2.40
N ALA A 63 -3.12 4.23 2.30
CA ALA A 63 -2.76 3.15 3.21
C ALA A 63 -2.64 3.63 4.67
N VAL A 64 -2.04 4.80 4.90
CA VAL A 64 -1.94 5.41 6.23
C VAL A 64 -3.33 5.76 6.76
N ASP A 65 -4.20 6.38 5.95
CA ASP A 65 -5.57 6.74 6.34
C ASP A 65 -6.40 5.51 6.72
N ILE A 66 -6.32 4.45 5.91
CA ILE A 66 -6.98 3.17 6.19
C ILE A 66 -6.48 2.59 7.51
N THR A 67 -5.17 2.55 7.71
CA THR A 67 -4.54 2.00 8.91
C THR A 67 -4.99 2.76 10.16
N ASN A 68 -4.98 4.09 10.12
CA ASN A 68 -5.47 4.93 11.21
C ASN A 68 -6.96 4.69 11.50
N THR A 69 -7.77 4.52 10.45
CA THR A 69 -9.20 4.23 10.59
C THR A 69 -9.43 2.88 11.26
N ILE A 70 -8.71 1.83 10.83
CA ILE A 70 -8.80 0.49 11.42
C ILE A 70 -8.37 0.53 12.89
N LEU A 71 -7.22 1.13 13.21
CA LEU A 71 -6.70 1.18 14.58
C LEU A 71 -7.65 1.94 15.51
N LYS A 72 -8.21 3.07 15.05
CA LYS A 72 -9.22 3.83 15.79
C LYS A 72 -10.47 3.00 16.07
N SER A 73 -10.97 2.26 15.08
CA SER A 73 -12.14 1.37 15.23
C SER A 73 -11.88 0.22 16.21
N LEU A 74 -10.62 -0.19 16.39
CA LEU A 74 -10.21 -1.18 17.38
C LEU A 74 -9.93 -0.58 18.78
N GLY A 75 -10.18 0.72 18.97
CA GLY A 75 -9.91 1.42 20.23
C GLY A 75 -8.44 1.72 20.48
N ILE A 76 -7.58 1.60 19.46
CA ILE A 76 -6.15 1.88 19.53
C ILE A 76 -5.93 3.33 19.08
N ASN A 77 -5.58 4.20 20.01
CA ASN A 77 -5.21 5.58 19.70
C ASN A 77 -3.76 5.63 19.20
N VAL A 78 -3.59 5.97 17.92
CA VAL A 78 -2.29 6.24 17.34
C VAL A 78 -2.02 7.73 17.48
N THR A 79 -1.22 8.12 18.46
CA THR A 79 -0.58 9.44 18.45
C THR A 79 0.56 9.37 17.45
N GLY A 80 0.45 10.09 16.33
CA GLY A 80 1.55 10.19 15.36
C GLY A 80 2.81 10.83 15.98
N PRO A 81 3.98 10.67 15.35
CA PRO A 81 5.13 11.53 15.61
C PRO A 81 4.85 12.99 15.23
#